data_AF-A0JL77-F1
#
_entry.id   AF-A0JL77-F1
#
_cell.length_a   1.000
_cell.length_b   1.000
_cell.length_c   1.000
_cell.angle_alpha   90.00
_cell.angle_beta   90.00
_cell.angle_gamma   90.00
#
_symmetry.space_group_name_H-M   'P 1'
#
loop_
_entity.id
_entity.type
_entity.pdbx_description
1 polymer ?
#
loop_
_entity_poly.entity_id
_entity_poly.type
_entity_poly.pdbx_seq_one_letter_code
_entity_poly.pdbx_strand_id
1 'polypeptide(L)' 'ERKFVGGSGQVSERIMERLGDRVKLKRPVTYVDQSDDNIIIETLNHELYE' A
#
# COMPACT_ATOMS: atom_id res chain seq x y z
N GLU A 1 28.81 -11.74 1.67
CA GLU A 1 27.63 -10.87 1.62
C GLU A 1 27.09 -10.66 3.04
N ARG A 2 26.87 -9.42 3.49
CA ARG A 2 26.22 -9.18 4.80
C ARG A 2 24.72 -9.18 4.59
N LYS A 3 23.98 -9.93 5.42
CA LYS A 3 22.52 -10.04 5.38
C LYS A 3 21.94 -9.54 6.71
N PHE A 4 20.72 -9.03 6.68
CA PHE A 4 19.96 -8.77 7.90
C PHE A 4 19.65 -10.08 8.60
N VAL A 5 19.96 -10.17 9.89
CA VAL A 5 19.54 -11.31 10.72
C VAL A 5 18.02 -11.29 10.77
N GLY A 6 17.39 -12.40 10.36
CA GLY A 6 15.92 -12.50 10.26
C GLY A 6 15.32 -12.04 8.92
N GLY A 7 16.16 -11.63 7.95
CA GLY A 7 15.72 -11.27 6.60
C GLY A 7 15.29 -9.80 6.46
N SER A 8 15.40 -9.27 5.24
CA SER A 8 15.05 -7.87 4.93
C SER A 8 13.55 -7.59 4.99
N GLY A 9 12.69 -8.61 4.88
CA GLY A 9 11.23 -8.47 4.95
C GLY A 9 10.73 -7.84 6.26
N GLN A 10 11.47 -8.05 7.36
CA GLN A 10 11.15 -7.48 8.68
C GLN A 10 11.06 -5.95 8.69
N VAL A 11 11.73 -5.28 7.73
CA VAL A 11 11.63 -3.83 7.59
C VAL A 11 10.20 -3.44 7.18
N SER A 12 9.69 -4.05 6.10
CA SER A 12 8.33 -3.81 5.62
C SER A 12 7.27 -4.24 6.64
N GLU A 13 7.47 -5.38 7.29
CA GLU A 13 6.56 -5.89 8.33
C GLU A 13 6.44 -4.92 9.52
N ARG A 14 7.55 -4.40 10.04
CA ARG A 14 7.54 -3.43 11.16
C ARG A 14 6.97 -2.07 10.75
N ILE A 15 7.14 -1.65 9.50
CA ILE A 15 6.49 -0.43 8.99
C ILE A 15 4.98 -0.65 8.90
N MET A 16 4.55 -1.80 8.37
CA MET A 16 3.14 -2.18 8.30
C MET A 16 2.50 -2.22 9.69
N GLU A 17 3.16 -2.82 10.68
CA GLU A 17 2.70 -2.83 12.08
C GLU A 17 2.49 -1.41 12.64
N ARG A 18 3.41 -0.47 12.35
CA ARG A 18 3.31 0.92 12.81
C ARG A 18 2.20 1.71 12.11
N LEU A 19 1.95 1.43 10.84
CA LEU A 19 0.90 2.09 10.05
C LEU A 19 -0.49 1.51 10.32
N GLY A 20 -0.56 0.26 10.77
CA GLY A 20 -1.79 -0.44 11.15
C GLY A 20 -2.73 -0.62 9.96
N ASP A 21 -3.98 -0.23 10.16
CA ASP A 21 -5.07 -0.36 9.18
C ASP A 21 -4.91 0.54 7.94
N ARG A 22 -3.94 1.47 7.93
CA ARG A 22 -3.63 2.31 6.77
C ARG A 22 -3.01 1.52 5.62
N VAL A 23 -2.42 0.34 5.89
CA VAL A 23 -1.90 -0.54 4.84
C VAL A 23 -3.02 -1.45 4.32
N LYS A 24 -3.40 -1.25 3.05
CA LYS A 24 -4.47 -2.02 2.40
C LYS A 24 -3.87 -3.14 1.56
N LEU A 25 -3.69 -4.32 2.16
CA LEU A 25 -3.18 -5.51 1.46
C LEU A 25 -4.20 -6.05 0.47
N LYS A 26 -3.77 -6.66 -0.64
CA LYS A 26 -4.66 -7.23 -1.68
C LYS A 26 -5.61 -6.18 -2.30
N ARG A 27 -5.15 -4.93 -2.42
CA ARG A 27 -5.82 -3.86 -3.16
C ARG A 27 -4.99 -3.49 -4.39
N PRO A 28 -5.01 -4.30 -5.47
CA PRO A 28 -4.37 -3.89 -6.72
C PRO A 28 -5.09 -2.65 -7.23
N VAL A 29 -4.36 -1.56 -7.46
CA VAL A 29 -4.91 -0.36 -8.09
C VAL A 29 -5.15 -0.65 -9.58
N THR A 30 -6.34 -0.30 -10.07
CA THR A 30 -6.78 -0.57 -11.46
C THR A 30 -7.11 0.70 -12.23
N TYR A 31 -7.43 1.79 -11.55
CA TYR A 31 -7.74 3.07 -12.20
C TYR A 31 -7.26 4.26 -11.35
N VAL A 32 -6.87 5.34 -12.03
CA VAL A 32 -6.36 6.59 -11.46
C VAL A 32 -6.94 7.74 -12.27
N ASP A 33 -7.73 8.60 -11.62
CA ASP A 33 -8.26 9.84 -12.18
C ASP A 33 -7.57 11.05 -11.53
N GLN A 34 -7.16 12.02 -12.36
CA GLN A 34 -6.51 13.26 -11.95
C GLN A 34 -7.14 14.47 -12.69
N SER A 35 -8.38 14.34 -13.13
CA SER A 35 -9.07 15.39 -13.89
C SER A 35 -9.56 16.55 -13.02
N ASP A 36 -9.85 16.29 -11.75
CA ASP A 36 -10.28 17.26 -10.73
C ASP A 36 -9.14 17.62 -9.76
N ASP A 37 -9.43 18.48 -8.76
CA ASP A 37 -8.46 18.92 -7.76
C ASP A 37 -7.91 17.76 -6.90
N ASN A 38 -8.74 16.75 -6.62
CA ASN A 38 -8.36 15.56 -5.87
C ASN A 38 -8.17 14.36 -6.81
N ILE A 39 -7.26 13.44 -6.43
CA ILE A 39 -6.96 12.24 -7.21
C ILE A 39 -7.89 11.12 -6.76
N ILE A 40 -8.61 10.51 -7.70
CA ILE A 40 -9.43 9.33 -7.39
C ILE A 40 -8.68 8.07 -7.78
N ILE A 41 -8.56 7.13 -6.84
CA ILE A 41 -7.96 5.81 -7.05
C ILE A 41 -9.05 4.75 -6.92
N GLU A 42 -9.15 3.86 -7.91
CA GLU A 42 -9.98 2.65 -7.83
C GLU A 42 -9.11 1.41 -7.79
N THR A 43 -9.53 0.45 -6.97
CA THR A 43 -8.89 -0.86 -6.82
C THR A 43 -9.69 -1.94 -7.55
N LEU A 44 -9.08 -3.10 -7.79
CA LEU A 44 -9.74 -4.23 -8.47
C LEU A 44 -11.02 -4.71 -7.79
N ASN A 45 -11.16 -4.52 -6.48
CA ASN A 45 -12.37 -4.83 -5.72
C ASN A 45 -13.34 -3.64 -5.61
N HIS A 46 -13.18 -2.62 -6.46
CA HIS A 46 -14.01 -1.42 -6.56
C HIS A 46 -14.07 -0.58 -5.27
N GLU A 47 -13.05 -0.66 -4.39
CA GLU A 47 -12.85 0.34 -3.33
C GLU A 47 -12.29 1.62 -3.97
N LEU A 48 -12.88 2.77 -3.62
CA LEU A 48 -12.46 4.10 -4.05
C LEU A 48 -11.70 4.81 -2.93
N TYR A 49 -10.64 5.52 -3.31
CA TYR A 49 -9.83 6.37 -2.43
C TYR A 49 -9.70 7.77 -3.06
N GLU A 50 -9.63 8.79 -2.20
CA GLU A 50 -9.43 10.20 -2.53
C GLU A 50 -8.21 10.74 -1.75
#